data_AF-A0A258R5D2-F1
#
_entry.id   AF-A0A258R5D2-F1
#
_cell.length_a   1.000
_cell.length_b   1.000
_cell.length_c   1.000
_cell.angle_alpha   90.00
_cell.angle_beta   90.00
_cell.angle_gamma   90.00
#
_symmetry.space_group_name_H-M   'P 1'
#
loop_
_entity.id
_entity.type
_entity.pdbx_description
1 polymer ?
#
loop_
_entity_poly.entity_id
_entity_poly.type
_entity_poly.pdbx_seq_one_letter_code
_entity_poly.pdbx_strand_id
1 'polypeptide(L)'
;MLLLKSNDILPSEITPPEIYRERRRFMQGMGALAAGAALGSMDEAHAGVKLAGVRASAYKLNEARTPFKDVTTYNNFYEFGTGKSDPAENAGSLKTRPWTVTVEGAVKQAKTWDIDALLKLAPLEERVYRMRCVEGWSMVIPWVGFSLAELLRRAEPTGNAKYVEFVTLNDPKQMPGQRTRVLDWPYVEGLRLDEAMHPLTLMAVGLYGEVLPNQNGAPIRLVVPWKYGFKSAKSIVKIRLVEKQPVSSW
;
A
#
# COMPACT_ATOMS: atom_id res chain seq x y z
N MET A 1 -30.12 -54.45 -14.33
CA MET A 1 -29.89 -53.47 -13.25
C MET A 1 -29.23 -54.21 -12.09
N LEU A 2 -27.89 -54.24 -12.08
CA LEU A 2 -27.09 -54.94 -11.07
C LEU A 2 -26.74 -53.91 -9.98
N LEU A 3 -27.37 -54.04 -8.81
CA LEU A 3 -27.02 -53.26 -7.62
C LEU A 3 -25.72 -53.84 -7.05
N LEU A 4 -24.63 -53.07 -7.15
CA LEU A 4 -23.36 -53.38 -6.48
C LEU A 4 -23.58 -53.22 -4.96
N LYS A 5 -23.32 -54.29 -4.20
CA LYS A 5 -23.31 -54.26 -2.74
C LYS A 5 -22.19 -53.33 -2.26
N SER A 6 -22.54 -52.45 -1.31
CA SER A 6 -21.57 -51.67 -0.52
C SER A 6 -20.53 -52.61 0.06
N ASN A 7 -19.24 -52.37 -0.20
CA ASN A 7 -18.17 -53.05 0.51
C ASN A 7 -18.26 -52.67 1.98
N ASP A 8 -18.52 -53.67 2.83
CA ASP A 8 -18.48 -53.57 4.28
C ASP A 8 -17.04 -53.26 4.70
N ILE A 9 -16.74 -52.00 5.00
CA ILE A 9 -15.45 -51.60 5.58
C ILE A 9 -15.34 -52.31 6.92
N LEU A 10 -14.33 -53.17 7.07
CA LEU A 10 -14.14 -53.89 8.31
C LEU A 10 -13.77 -52.89 9.42
N PRO A 11 -14.23 -53.07 10.67
CA PRO A 11 -13.85 -52.19 11.77
C PRO A 11 -12.33 -52.04 11.96
N SER A 12 -11.54 -53.04 11.52
CA SER A 12 -10.08 -53.02 11.50
C SER A 12 -9.48 -52.07 10.45
N GLU A 13 -10.25 -51.69 9.43
CA GLU A 13 -9.86 -50.74 8.38
C GLU A 13 -10.26 -49.29 8.74
N ILE A 14 -11.05 -49.12 9.81
CA ILE A 14 -11.44 -47.82 10.33
C ILE A 14 -10.38 -47.40 11.36
N THR A 15 -9.81 -46.20 11.19
CA THR A 15 -8.87 -45.64 12.17
C THR A 15 -9.55 -45.59 13.55
N PRO A 16 -8.94 -46.18 14.59
CA PRO A 16 -9.50 -46.13 15.94
C PRO A 16 -9.85 -44.69 16.36
N PRO A 17 -10.99 -44.47 17.04
CA PRO A 17 -11.45 -43.14 17.44
C PRO A 17 -10.41 -42.36 18.26
N GLU A 18 -9.63 -43.08 19.07
CA GLU A 18 -8.56 -42.53 19.91
C GLU A 18 -7.48 -41.88 19.03
N ILE A 19 -7.00 -42.60 18.02
CA ILE A 19 -5.96 -42.14 17.08
C ILE A 19 -6.45 -40.96 16.24
N TYR A 20 -7.72 -40.98 15.82
CA TYR A 20 -8.34 -39.85 15.12
C TYR A 20 -8.38 -38.59 16.00
N ARG A 21 -8.76 -38.73 17.28
CA ARG A 21 -8.81 -37.61 18.24
C ARG A 21 -7.43 -37.07 18.56
N GLU A 22 -6.43 -37.93 18.72
CA GLU A 22 -5.03 -37.53 18.93
C GLU A 22 -4.46 -36.76 17.73
N ARG A 23 -4.70 -37.24 16.50
CA ARG A 23 -4.32 -36.50 15.28
C ARG A 23 -4.97 -35.12 15.22
N ARG A 24 -6.25 -35.02 15.60
CA ARG A 24 -6.96 -33.72 15.62
C ARG A 24 -6.39 -32.77 16.68
N ARG A 25 -6.07 -33.28 17.88
CA ARG A 25 -5.40 -32.51 18.94
C ARG A 25 -4.01 -32.04 18.50
N PHE A 26 -3.24 -32.90 17.84
CA PHE A 26 -1.92 -32.55 17.29
C PHE A 26 -2.01 -31.44 16.23
N MET A 27 -2.93 -31.56 15.27
CA MET A 27 -3.17 -30.52 14.26
C MET A 27 -3.64 -29.19 14.88
N GLN A 28 -4.51 -29.25 15.90
CA GLN A 28 -4.92 -28.06 16.66
C GLN A 28 -3.76 -27.43 17.43
N GLY A 29 -2.88 -28.23 18.03
CA GLY A 29 -1.68 -27.78 18.72
C GLY A 29 -0.66 -27.13 17.78
N MET A 30 -0.44 -27.70 16.59
CA MET A 30 0.42 -27.08 15.56
C MET A 30 -0.13 -25.75 15.06
N GLY A 31 -1.44 -25.63 14.87
CA GLY A 31 -2.09 -24.36 14.48
C GLY A 31 -1.91 -23.26 15.53
N ALA A 32 -1.98 -23.62 16.82
CA ALA A 32 -1.77 -22.68 17.92
C ALA A 32 -0.31 -22.21 18.05
N LEU A 33 0.67 -23.11 17.82
CA LEU A 33 2.10 -22.77 17.81
C LEU A 33 2.47 -21.83 16.65
N ALA A 34 1.91 -22.05 15.45
CA ALA A 34 2.09 -21.16 14.31
C ALA A 34 1.49 -19.76 14.54
N ALA A 35 0.33 -19.68 15.20
CA ALA A 35 -0.30 -18.40 15.57
C ALA A 35 0.47 -17.66 16.66
N GLY A 36 1.05 -18.38 17.63
CA GLY A 36 1.86 -17.80 18.71
C GLY A 36 3.20 -17.24 18.21
N ALA A 37 3.83 -17.88 17.24
CA ALA A 37 5.07 -17.37 16.62
C ALA A 37 4.84 -16.10 15.79
N ALA A 38 3.64 -15.91 15.22
CA ALA A 38 3.29 -14.71 14.44
C ALA A 38 3.00 -13.46 15.29
N LEU A 39 2.86 -13.60 16.61
CA LEU A 39 2.61 -12.49 17.54
C LEU A 39 3.90 -11.95 18.19
N GLY A 40 5.05 -12.62 17.97
CA GLY A 40 6.31 -12.37 18.68
C GLY A 40 7.28 -11.39 18.00
N SER A 41 7.03 -10.97 16.76
CA SER A 41 7.79 -9.91 16.10
C SER A 41 6.82 -8.87 15.55
N MET A 42 6.75 -7.70 16.17
CA MET A 42 6.43 -6.50 15.40
C MET A 42 7.63 -6.25 14.49
N ASP A 43 7.78 -7.06 13.45
CA ASP A 43 8.84 -6.92 12.48
C ASP A 43 8.74 -5.50 11.91
N GLU A 44 9.82 -4.74 12.10
CA GLU A 44 9.96 -3.44 11.48
C GLU A 44 9.80 -3.65 9.97
N ALA A 45 8.70 -3.16 9.40
CA ALA A 45 8.41 -3.30 7.98
C ALA A 45 9.43 -2.46 7.18
N HIS A 46 10.55 -3.08 6.86
CA HIS A 46 11.61 -2.54 6.02
C HIS A 46 11.44 -3.01 4.57
N ALA A 47 12.07 -2.31 3.63
CA ALA A 47 12.10 -2.73 2.23
C ALA A 47 12.62 -4.19 2.12
N GLY A 48 12.01 -5.02 1.27
CA GLY A 48 12.34 -6.44 1.13
C GLY A 48 11.44 -7.40 1.92
N VAL A 49 10.67 -6.90 2.90
CA VAL A 49 9.69 -7.72 3.64
C VAL A 49 8.48 -8.02 2.74
N LYS A 50 8.09 -9.29 2.64
CA LYS A 50 6.90 -9.69 1.86
C LYS A 50 5.61 -9.22 2.55
N LEU A 51 4.68 -8.67 1.77
CA LEU A 51 3.35 -8.32 2.25
C LEU A 51 2.46 -9.57 2.29
N ALA A 52 1.89 -9.85 3.46
CA ALA A 52 0.97 -10.97 3.63
C ALA A 52 -0.42 -10.66 3.04
N GLY A 53 -1.10 -11.69 2.55
CA GLY A 53 -2.51 -11.60 2.12
C GLY A 53 -2.77 -10.77 0.86
N VAL A 54 -1.75 -10.51 0.05
CA VAL A 54 -1.89 -9.80 -1.23
C VAL A 54 -2.69 -10.64 -2.22
N ARG A 55 -3.79 -10.08 -2.71
CA ARG A 55 -4.69 -10.72 -3.67
C ARG A 55 -4.34 -10.32 -5.10
N ALA A 56 -4.51 -11.24 -6.04
CA ALA A 56 -4.51 -10.88 -7.45
C ALA A 56 -5.71 -9.98 -7.75
N SER A 57 -5.49 -8.89 -8.49
CA SER A 57 -6.57 -8.03 -8.96
C SER A 57 -6.90 -8.27 -10.43
N ALA A 58 -8.03 -7.71 -10.88
CA ALA A 58 -8.38 -7.63 -12.29
C ALA A 58 -7.51 -6.61 -13.06
N TYR A 59 -6.78 -5.75 -12.36
CA TYR A 59 -5.95 -4.69 -12.94
C TYR A 59 -4.57 -5.25 -13.33
N LYS A 60 -4.51 -5.81 -14.53
CA LYS A 60 -3.31 -6.41 -15.10
C LYS A 60 -2.98 -5.77 -16.44
N LEU A 61 -1.70 -5.77 -16.78
CA LEU A 61 -1.19 -5.40 -18.09
C LEU A 61 -0.43 -6.58 -18.67
N ASN A 62 -0.49 -6.73 -19.99
CA ASN A 62 0.28 -7.73 -20.73
C ASN A 62 1.69 -7.22 -21.10
N GLU A 63 2.02 -5.98 -20.74
CA GLU A 63 3.33 -5.37 -20.97
C GLU A 63 4.38 -5.95 -20.01
N ALA A 64 5.64 -6.02 -20.46
CA ALA A 64 6.75 -6.45 -19.62
C ALA A 64 6.91 -5.53 -18.41
N ARG A 65 7.07 -6.13 -17.22
CA ARG A 65 7.28 -5.41 -15.96
C ARG A 65 8.66 -4.74 -15.97
N THR A 66 8.74 -3.48 -15.55
CA THR A 66 10.03 -2.78 -15.42
C THR A 66 10.84 -3.39 -14.30
N PRO A 67 12.11 -3.81 -14.51
CA PRO A 67 12.92 -4.48 -13.50
C PRO A 67 12.91 -3.77 -12.14
N PHE A 68 12.87 -4.55 -11.05
CA PHE A 68 12.80 -4.02 -9.68
C PHE A 68 13.92 -3.01 -9.40
N LYS A 69 15.14 -3.29 -9.88
CA LYS A 69 16.29 -2.39 -9.76
C LYS A 69 15.96 -1.01 -10.34
N ASP A 70 15.47 -0.94 -11.57
CA ASP A 70 15.18 0.34 -12.22
C ASP A 70 14.07 1.11 -11.50
N VAL A 71 13.04 0.39 -11.03
CA VAL A 71 11.93 0.98 -10.23
C VAL A 71 12.44 1.57 -8.91
N THR A 72 13.52 1.04 -8.35
CA THR A 72 14.06 1.39 -7.02
C THR A 72 15.35 2.21 -7.08
N THR A 73 15.90 2.48 -8.26
CA THR A 73 17.11 3.33 -8.42
C THR A 73 16.93 4.50 -9.39
N TYR A 74 15.83 4.55 -10.15
CA TYR A 74 15.52 5.68 -11.05
C TYR A 74 14.25 6.38 -10.58
N ASN A 75 14.40 7.38 -9.72
CA ASN A 75 13.30 7.97 -8.99
C ASN A 75 13.34 9.51 -8.99
N ASN A 76 12.16 10.13 -8.99
CA ASN A 76 12.02 11.53 -8.60
C ASN A 76 11.46 11.58 -7.17
N PHE A 77 12.25 12.10 -6.23
CA PHE A 77 11.80 12.37 -4.86
C PHE A 77 12.61 13.52 -4.30
N TYR A 78 12.17 14.76 -4.56
CA TYR A 78 13.00 15.96 -4.41
C TYR A 78 13.37 16.26 -2.95
N GLU A 79 12.59 15.75 -2.00
CA GLU A 79 12.89 15.68 -0.57
C GLU A 79 14.23 14.98 -0.26
N PHE A 80 14.75 14.18 -1.18
CA PHE A 80 16.01 13.43 -1.09
C PHE A 80 17.03 13.78 -2.19
N GLY A 81 16.76 14.79 -3.02
CA GLY A 81 17.64 15.24 -4.10
C GLY A 81 16.95 15.29 -5.46
N THR A 82 17.57 16.00 -6.41
CA THR A 82 17.00 16.28 -7.75
C THR A 82 17.52 15.34 -8.83
N GLY A 83 18.65 14.68 -8.58
CA GLY A 83 19.16 13.60 -9.40
C GLY A 83 18.28 12.35 -9.32
N LYS A 84 18.35 11.50 -10.35
CA LYS A 84 17.53 10.29 -10.44
C LYS A 84 17.93 9.19 -9.45
N SER A 85 19.21 9.16 -9.05
CA SER A 85 19.74 8.22 -8.07
C SER A 85 19.68 8.75 -6.63
N ASP A 86 19.64 10.07 -6.44
CA ASP A 86 19.62 10.70 -5.11
C ASP A 86 18.59 10.08 -4.15
N PRO A 87 17.33 9.78 -4.57
CA PRO A 87 16.39 9.15 -3.66
C PRO A 87 16.84 7.77 -3.18
N ALA A 88 17.44 6.95 -4.05
CA ALA A 88 17.91 5.61 -3.68
C ALA A 88 19.12 5.69 -2.73
N GLU A 89 19.96 6.71 -2.88
CA GLU A 89 21.13 6.94 -2.04
C GLU A 89 20.77 7.56 -0.68
N ASN A 90 19.80 8.47 -0.65
CA ASN A 90 19.55 9.33 0.50
C ASN A 90 18.29 8.96 1.31
N ALA A 91 17.32 8.24 0.74
CA ALA A 91 16.04 7.98 1.43
C ALA A 91 16.15 6.98 2.59
N GLY A 92 17.32 6.40 2.85
CA GLY A 92 17.56 5.54 4.01
C GLY A 92 17.39 6.25 5.36
N SER A 93 17.47 7.59 5.40
CA SER A 93 17.20 8.40 6.60
C SER A 93 15.72 8.48 6.97
N LEU A 94 14.80 8.12 6.07
CA LEU A 94 13.36 8.19 6.31
C LEU A 94 12.90 7.08 7.24
N LYS A 95 12.39 7.47 8.41
CA LYS A 95 11.71 6.58 9.34
C LYS A 95 10.26 6.39 8.90
N THR A 96 9.93 5.19 8.48
CA THR A 96 8.59 4.80 8.01
C THR A 96 7.70 4.23 9.11
N ARG A 97 8.25 4.06 10.33
CA ARG A 97 7.53 3.65 11.53
C ARG A 97 8.12 4.35 12.77
N PRO A 98 7.27 4.79 13.72
CA PRO A 98 5.81 4.88 13.61
C PRO A 98 5.40 5.87 12.50
N TRP A 99 4.26 5.61 11.86
CA TRP A 99 3.72 6.50 10.82
C TRP A 99 2.21 6.64 10.98
N THR A 100 1.73 7.86 10.75
CA THR A 100 0.31 8.18 10.83
C THR A 100 -0.14 8.98 9.63
N VAL A 101 -1.40 8.77 9.24
CA VAL A 101 -2.08 9.53 8.20
C VAL A 101 -3.36 10.10 8.78
N THR A 102 -3.45 11.43 8.79
CA THR A 102 -4.66 12.13 9.23
C THR A 102 -5.61 12.33 8.06
N VAL A 103 -6.86 11.86 8.19
CA VAL A 103 -7.95 12.19 7.28
C VAL A 103 -8.83 13.26 7.92
N GLU A 104 -8.90 14.45 7.32
CA GLU A 104 -9.55 15.65 7.89
C GLU A 104 -10.30 16.49 6.84
N GLY A 105 -10.87 17.62 7.27
CA GLY A 105 -11.56 18.57 6.40
C GLY A 105 -13.07 18.29 6.28
N ALA A 106 -13.61 18.36 5.07
CA ALA A 106 -15.02 18.18 4.74
C ALA A 106 -15.45 16.69 4.82
N VAL A 107 -15.35 16.11 6.01
CA VAL A 107 -15.67 14.71 6.34
C VAL A 107 -16.49 14.64 7.62
N LYS A 108 -17.31 13.61 7.79
CA LYS A 108 -18.03 13.38 9.05
C LYS A 108 -17.17 12.61 10.07
N GLN A 109 -16.29 11.73 9.59
CA GLN A 109 -15.44 10.87 10.41
C GLN A 109 -13.97 11.25 10.23
N ALA A 110 -13.57 12.40 10.78
CA ALA A 110 -12.16 12.77 10.83
C ALA A 110 -11.40 11.79 11.73
N LYS A 111 -10.28 11.26 11.24
CA LYS A 111 -9.52 10.23 11.97
C LYS A 111 -8.05 10.22 11.57
N THR A 112 -7.19 10.05 12.56
CA THR A 112 -5.79 9.71 12.36
C THR A 112 -5.65 8.19 12.39
N TRP A 113 -5.04 7.64 11.35
CA TRP A 113 -4.75 6.21 11.24
C TRP A 113 -3.27 5.98 11.41
N ASP A 114 -2.87 5.05 12.28
CA ASP A 114 -1.54 4.47 12.18
C ASP A 114 -1.41 3.58 10.93
N ILE A 115 -0.18 3.32 10.51
CA ILE A 115 0.09 2.53 9.30
C ILE A 115 -0.43 1.09 9.40
N ASP A 116 -0.42 0.47 10.59
CA ASP A 116 -0.90 -0.91 10.76
C ASP A 116 -2.42 -1.01 10.62
N ALA A 117 -3.14 0.01 11.11
CA ALA A 117 -4.56 0.16 10.93
C ALA A 117 -4.91 0.39 9.44
N LEU A 118 -4.10 1.15 8.70
CA LEU A 118 -4.29 1.33 7.25
C LEU A 118 -4.05 0.04 6.46
N LEU A 119 -3.03 -0.75 6.82
CA LEU A 119 -2.76 -2.04 6.18
C LEU A 119 -3.90 -3.05 6.38
N LYS A 120 -4.67 -2.90 7.45
CA LYS A 120 -5.84 -3.73 7.77
C LYS A 120 -7.16 -3.13 7.29
N LEU A 121 -7.15 -1.93 6.70
CA LEU A 121 -8.34 -1.19 6.32
C LEU A 121 -9.18 -1.96 5.28
N ALA A 122 -8.49 -2.59 4.33
CA ALA A 122 -9.04 -3.30 3.20
C ALA A 122 -8.05 -4.37 2.69
N PRO A 123 -8.51 -5.40 1.97
CA PRO A 123 -7.61 -6.37 1.36
C PRO A 123 -6.59 -5.71 0.45
N LEU A 124 -5.31 -6.08 0.59
CA LEU A 124 -4.27 -5.62 -0.31
C LEU A 124 -4.37 -6.34 -1.64
N GLU A 125 -4.20 -5.59 -2.72
CA GLU A 125 -4.27 -6.06 -4.10
C GLU A 125 -2.97 -5.74 -4.84
N GLU A 126 -2.46 -6.69 -5.63
CA GLU A 126 -1.46 -6.39 -6.65
C GLU A 126 -2.15 -5.82 -7.89
N ARG A 127 -1.76 -4.61 -8.29
CA ARG A 127 -2.24 -3.93 -9.51
C ARG A 127 -1.05 -3.56 -10.38
N VAL A 128 -1.03 -4.09 -11.60
CA VAL A 128 0.04 -3.78 -12.56
C VAL A 128 -0.39 -2.56 -13.36
N TYR A 129 0.29 -1.44 -13.14
CA TYR A 129 -0.03 -0.18 -13.82
C TYR A 129 1.17 0.37 -14.58
N ARG A 130 0.87 1.13 -15.64
CA ARG A 130 1.83 2.06 -16.22
C ARG A 130 1.93 3.29 -15.33
N MET A 131 3.15 3.74 -15.10
CA MET A 131 3.46 5.02 -14.50
C MET A 131 4.20 5.85 -15.54
N ARG A 132 3.65 7.02 -15.89
CA ARG A 132 4.20 7.92 -16.90
C ARG A 132 4.67 9.20 -16.20
N CYS A 133 5.97 9.45 -16.20
CA CYS A 133 6.50 10.73 -15.72
C CYS A 133 6.16 11.85 -16.72
N VAL A 134 6.19 13.13 -16.32
CA VAL A 134 6.05 14.23 -17.28
C VAL A 134 7.31 14.36 -18.18
N GLU A 135 8.47 13.95 -17.67
CA GLU A 135 9.81 14.07 -18.27
C GLU A 135 10.10 13.07 -19.43
N GLY A 136 9.09 12.56 -20.13
CA GLY A 136 9.33 11.67 -21.29
C GLY A 136 9.54 10.17 -21.02
N TRP A 137 9.73 9.72 -19.76
CA TRP A 137 9.90 8.29 -19.43
C TRP A 137 8.66 7.64 -18.77
N SER A 138 8.62 6.30 -18.76
CA SER A 138 7.56 5.49 -18.13
C SER A 138 8.05 4.13 -17.61
N MET A 139 7.29 3.54 -16.69
CA MET A 139 7.54 2.21 -16.13
C MET A 139 6.23 1.40 -16.03
N VAL A 140 6.34 0.07 -16.02
CA VAL A 140 5.24 -0.86 -15.72
C VAL A 140 5.53 -1.48 -14.35
N ILE A 141 4.74 -1.12 -13.35
CA ILE A 141 5.02 -1.42 -11.94
C ILE A 141 3.88 -2.26 -11.34
N PRO A 142 4.17 -3.43 -10.74
CA PRO A 142 3.23 -4.19 -9.94
C PRO A 142 3.11 -3.58 -8.54
N TRP A 143 2.22 -2.61 -8.38
CA TRP A 143 1.93 -1.96 -7.11
C TRP A 143 1.13 -2.88 -6.19
N VAL A 144 1.32 -2.75 -4.87
CA VAL A 144 0.52 -3.41 -3.85
C VAL A 144 -0.16 -2.35 -2.98
N GLY A 145 -1.48 -2.43 -2.82
CA GLY A 145 -2.24 -1.43 -2.07
C GLY A 145 -3.72 -1.71 -1.97
N PHE A 146 -4.47 -0.70 -1.54
CA PHE A 146 -5.94 -0.71 -1.51
C PHE A 146 -6.52 0.53 -2.20
N SER A 147 -7.76 0.46 -2.68
CA SER A 147 -8.40 1.58 -3.35
C SER A 147 -8.56 2.78 -2.41
N LEU A 148 -8.17 3.98 -2.85
CA LEU A 148 -8.36 5.21 -2.06
C LEU A 148 -9.85 5.43 -1.71
N ALA A 149 -10.76 5.05 -2.61
CA ALA A 149 -12.19 5.16 -2.38
C ALA A 149 -12.65 4.43 -1.11
N GLU A 150 -11.98 3.35 -0.71
CA GLU A 150 -12.31 2.57 0.49
C GLU A 150 -11.99 3.32 1.78
N LEU A 151 -10.89 4.09 1.79
CA LEU A 151 -10.55 5.00 2.88
C LEU A 151 -11.52 6.18 2.92
N LEU A 152 -11.79 6.80 1.77
CA LEU A 152 -12.69 7.96 1.71
C LEU A 152 -14.12 7.59 2.10
N ARG A 153 -14.64 6.42 1.71
CA ARG A 153 -15.97 5.95 2.16
C ARG A 153 -16.10 5.89 3.68
N ARG A 154 -15.05 5.45 4.41
CA ARG A 154 -15.04 5.43 5.88
C ARG A 154 -14.99 6.82 6.51
N ALA A 155 -14.36 7.77 5.82
CA ALA A 155 -14.30 9.15 6.28
C ALA A 155 -15.65 9.88 6.12
N GLU A 156 -16.55 9.36 5.26
CA GLU A 156 -17.85 9.94 4.95
C GLU A 156 -17.76 11.41 4.50
N PRO A 157 -17.33 11.69 3.25
CA PRO A 157 -17.23 13.05 2.73
C PRO A 157 -18.56 13.79 2.83
N THR A 158 -18.54 15.05 3.24
CA THR A 158 -19.75 15.88 3.27
C THR A 158 -20.10 16.37 1.86
N GLY A 159 -21.32 16.92 1.67
CA GLY A 159 -21.73 17.50 0.38
C GLY A 159 -20.85 18.65 -0.13
N ASN A 160 -20.08 19.26 0.78
CA ASN A 160 -19.16 20.35 0.48
C ASN A 160 -17.81 19.86 -0.07
N ALA A 161 -17.42 18.62 0.17
CA ALA A 161 -16.16 18.09 -0.35
C ALA A 161 -16.18 18.02 -1.89
N LYS A 162 -15.26 18.73 -2.55
CA LYS A 162 -15.10 18.73 -4.01
C LYS A 162 -13.74 18.23 -4.46
N TYR A 163 -12.72 18.35 -3.61
CA TYR A 163 -11.36 17.94 -3.88
C TYR A 163 -10.76 17.20 -2.68
N VAL A 164 -9.68 16.47 -2.93
CA VAL A 164 -8.87 15.79 -1.93
C VAL A 164 -7.45 16.30 -2.07
N GLU A 165 -6.93 16.94 -1.02
CA GLU A 165 -5.56 17.39 -0.86
C GLU A 165 -4.74 16.29 -0.16
N PHE A 166 -3.55 16.02 -0.66
CA PHE A 166 -2.58 15.08 -0.11
C PHE A 166 -1.33 15.84 0.29
N VAL A 167 -0.84 15.62 1.49
CA VAL A 167 0.36 16.30 2.00
C VAL A 167 1.41 15.27 2.39
N THR A 168 2.61 15.42 1.82
CA THR A 168 3.80 14.64 2.16
C THR A 168 4.37 15.08 3.51
N LEU A 169 5.08 14.20 4.21
CA LEU A 169 5.83 14.55 5.41
C LEU A 169 6.75 15.77 5.18
N ASN A 170 6.71 16.75 6.09
CA ASN A 170 7.68 17.83 6.17
C ASN A 170 8.62 17.57 7.34
N ASP A 171 9.81 17.03 7.08
CA ASP A 171 10.84 16.82 8.08
C ASP A 171 12.24 17.04 7.48
N PRO A 172 12.73 18.29 7.45
CA PRO A 172 14.04 18.61 6.90
C PRO A 172 15.22 17.94 7.62
N LYS A 173 15.03 17.27 8.76
CA LYS A 173 16.08 16.47 9.40
C LYS A 173 16.27 15.13 8.70
N GLN A 174 15.17 14.50 8.28
CA GLN A 174 15.19 13.22 7.57
C GLN A 174 15.21 13.40 6.05
N MET A 175 14.68 14.52 5.54
CA MET A 175 14.50 14.85 4.13
C MET A 175 15.38 16.06 3.74
N PRO A 176 16.69 15.88 3.48
CA PRO A 176 17.63 16.98 3.31
C PRO A 176 17.28 17.92 2.14
N GLY A 177 16.61 17.42 1.09
CA GLY A 177 16.17 18.21 -0.05
C GLY A 177 15.19 19.33 0.33
N GLN A 178 14.45 19.16 1.44
CA GLN A 178 13.52 20.18 1.96
C GLN A 178 14.21 21.46 2.47
N ARG A 179 15.55 21.43 2.63
CA ARG A 179 16.34 22.63 2.96
C ARG A 179 16.64 23.51 1.75
N THR A 180 16.42 22.99 0.55
CA THR A 180 16.59 23.72 -0.71
C THR A 180 15.26 24.32 -1.17
N ARG A 181 15.27 25.42 -1.92
CA ARG A 181 14.06 26.10 -2.41
C ARG A 181 13.67 25.68 -3.82
N VAL A 182 13.81 24.40 -4.15
CA VAL A 182 13.44 23.86 -5.47
C VAL A 182 11.92 23.73 -5.64
N LEU A 183 11.18 23.62 -4.53
CA LEU A 183 9.73 23.62 -4.42
C LEU A 183 9.31 24.34 -3.13
N ASP A 184 8.06 24.77 -3.06
CA ASP A 184 7.44 25.19 -1.80
C ASP A 184 7.05 23.94 -0.99
N TRP A 185 7.72 23.74 0.15
CA TRP A 185 7.53 22.57 1.01
C TRP A 185 6.42 22.77 2.05
N PRO A 186 5.71 21.70 2.48
CA PRO A 186 5.79 20.31 2.01
C PRO A 186 5.28 20.11 0.59
N TYR A 187 5.60 18.96 0.00
CA TYR A 187 4.95 18.55 -1.24
C TYR A 187 3.44 18.35 -1.02
N VAL A 188 2.63 19.03 -1.82
CA VAL A 188 1.17 19.03 -1.78
C VAL A 188 0.63 18.67 -3.15
N GLU A 189 -0.36 17.80 -3.16
CA GLU A 189 -1.07 17.42 -4.36
C GLU A 189 -2.58 17.39 -4.17
N GLY A 190 -3.29 17.40 -5.29
CA GLY A 190 -4.75 17.49 -5.31
C GLY A 190 -5.40 16.63 -6.39
N LEU A 191 -6.51 15.99 -6.05
CA LEU A 191 -7.43 15.36 -6.99
C LEU A 191 -8.84 15.93 -6.82
N ARG A 192 -9.64 15.92 -7.89
CA ARG A 192 -11.09 16.09 -7.74
C ARG A 192 -11.66 14.87 -7.00
N LEU A 193 -12.74 15.06 -6.25
CA LEU A 193 -13.27 13.99 -5.39
C LEU A 193 -13.68 12.74 -6.18
N ASP A 194 -14.25 12.90 -7.38
CA ASP A 194 -14.60 11.80 -8.27
C ASP A 194 -13.36 11.02 -8.76
N GLU A 195 -12.25 11.70 -9.07
CA GLU A 195 -10.96 11.08 -9.41
C GLU A 195 -10.38 10.32 -8.21
N ALA A 196 -10.46 10.89 -7.01
CA ALA A 196 -10.01 10.23 -5.79
C ALA A 196 -10.86 8.99 -5.45
N MET A 197 -12.16 9.03 -5.77
CA MET A 197 -13.10 7.91 -5.62
C MET A 197 -13.05 6.90 -6.78
N HIS A 198 -12.30 7.20 -7.85
CA HIS A 198 -12.23 6.33 -9.01
C HIS A 198 -11.57 4.98 -8.65
N PRO A 199 -12.08 3.83 -9.13
CA PRO A 199 -11.56 2.52 -8.77
C PRO A 199 -10.07 2.31 -9.08
N LEU A 200 -9.52 3.01 -10.09
CA LEU A 200 -8.10 2.93 -10.44
C LEU A 200 -7.17 3.64 -9.45
N THR A 201 -7.67 4.60 -8.66
CA THR A 201 -6.84 5.34 -7.68
C THR A 201 -6.50 4.45 -6.50
N LEU A 202 -5.21 4.27 -6.29
CA LEU A 202 -4.66 3.31 -5.34
C LEU A 202 -3.82 4.03 -4.28
N MET A 203 -4.03 3.65 -3.02
CA MET A 203 -3.08 3.90 -1.94
C MET A 203 -2.11 2.72 -1.89
N ALA A 204 -0.91 2.92 -2.42
CA ALA A 204 0.11 1.88 -2.47
C ALA A 204 0.95 1.88 -1.20
N VAL A 205 1.16 0.68 -0.66
CA VAL A 205 1.97 0.37 0.52
C VAL A 205 3.09 -0.62 0.19
N GLY A 206 3.16 -1.05 -1.07
CA GLY A 206 4.16 -1.96 -1.57
C GLY A 206 4.30 -1.95 -3.09
N LEU A 207 5.30 -2.68 -3.56
CA LEU A 207 5.51 -3.01 -4.96
C LEU A 207 6.25 -4.36 -5.04
N TYR A 208 6.06 -5.12 -6.11
CA TYR A 208 6.70 -6.44 -6.27
C TYR A 208 6.42 -7.45 -5.14
N GLY A 209 5.24 -7.35 -4.52
CA GLY A 209 4.84 -8.18 -3.38
C GLY A 209 5.54 -7.86 -2.06
N GLU A 210 6.33 -6.78 -2.02
CA GLU A 210 7.12 -6.35 -0.86
C GLU A 210 6.68 -4.98 -0.36
N VAL A 211 7.02 -4.70 0.90
CA VAL A 211 6.86 -3.39 1.54
C VAL A 211 7.53 -2.31 0.68
N LEU A 212 6.87 -1.16 0.57
CA LEU A 212 7.31 -0.06 -0.29
C LEU A 212 8.70 0.43 0.13
N PRO A 213 9.68 0.52 -0.79
CA PRO A 213 10.98 1.14 -0.50
C PRO A 213 10.87 2.65 -0.28
N ASN A 214 11.75 3.21 0.55
CA ASN A 214 11.71 4.63 0.94
C ASN A 214 11.74 5.57 -0.26
N GLN A 215 12.63 5.33 -1.22
CA GLN A 215 12.77 6.09 -2.47
C GLN A 215 11.50 6.11 -3.34
N ASN A 216 10.63 5.10 -3.17
CA ASN A 216 9.36 5.02 -3.86
C ASN A 216 8.22 5.74 -3.13
N GLY A 217 8.45 6.22 -1.90
CA GLY A 217 7.47 6.99 -1.12
C GLY A 217 6.85 6.23 0.05
N ALA A 218 7.62 5.36 0.70
CA ALA A 218 7.19 4.62 1.88
C ALA A 218 6.72 5.53 3.04
N PRO A 219 5.89 5.02 3.96
CA PRO A 219 5.24 3.70 3.94
C PRO A 219 3.97 3.66 3.09
N ILE A 220 3.46 4.82 2.64
CA ILE A 220 2.23 4.92 1.89
C ILE A 220 2.29 6.07 0.87
N ARG A 221 1.87 5.79 -0.36
CA ARG A 221 1.82 6.76 -1.45
C ARG A 221 0.53 6.67 -2.25
N LEU A 222 0.23 7.74 -2.97
CA LEU A 222 -0.82 7.77 -3.97
C LEU A 222 -0.31 7.18 -5.30
N VAL A 223 -1.20 6.53 -6.06
CA VAL A 223 -0.95 6.09 -7.44
C VAL A 223 -2.18 6.38 -8.29
N VAL A 224 -2.01 7.22 -9.32
CA VAL A 224 -3.08 7.64 -10.25
C VAL A 224 -2.63 7.32 -11.69
N PRO A 225 -2.94 6.12 -12.23
CA PRO A 225 -2.25 5.60 -13.40
C PRO A 225 -2.55 6.34 -14.73
N TRP A 226 -3.62 7.13 -14.77
CA TRP A 226 -3.99 7.92 -15.97
C TRP A 226 -3.45 9.35 -15.95
N LYS A 227 -2.75 9.76 -14.89
CA LYS A 227 -2.12 11.08 -14.77
C LYS A 227 -0.59 10.95 -14.79
N TYR A 228 0.09 12.09 -14.97
CA TYR A 228 1.53 12.14 -14.85
C TYR A 228 2.00 11.85 -13.42
N GLY A 229 3.23 11.33 -13.30
CA GLY A 229 3.79 10.82 -12.06
C GLY A 229 3.80 11.80 -10.89
N PHE A 230 3.91 13.11 -11.14
CA PHE A 230 3.89 14.13 -10.09
C PHE A 230 2.55 14.17 -9.32
N LYS A 231 1.44 13.79 -9.95
CA LYS A 231 0.13 13.68 -9.28
C LYS A 231 0.06 12.56 -8.23
N SER A 232 1.06 11.67 -8.22
CA SER A 232 1.12 10.51 -7.33
C SER A 232 2.04 10.79 -6.15
N ALA A 233 1.56 11.60 -5.20
CA ALA A 233 2.29 12.02 -4.00
C ALA A 233 2.83 10.86 -3.17
N LYS A 234 3.98 11.08 -2.54
CA LYS A 234 4.77 10.08 -1.78
C LYS A 234 4.69 10.37 -0.28
N SER A 235 4.92 9.35 0.56
CA SER A 235 5.08 9.51 2.02
C SER A 235 4.01 10.42 2.63
N ILE A 236 2.75 10.06 2.38
CA ILE A 236 1.59 10.88 2.73
C ILE A 236 1.38 10.83 4.24
N VAL A 237 1.21 12.00 4.87
CA VAL A 237 0.87 12.15 6.29
C VAL A 237 -0.51 12.75 6.51
N LYS A 238 -1.11 13.34 5.47
CA LYS A 238 -2.42 13.97 5.55
C LYS A 238 -3.20 13.85 4.26
N ILE A 239 -4.50 13.59 4.41
CA ILE A 239 -5.50 13.56 3.35
C ILE A 239 -6.63 14.49 3.79
N ARG A 240 -6.77 15.65 3.16
CA ARG A 240 -7.77 16.66 3.53
C ARG A 240 -8.81 16.80 2.44
N LEU A 241 -10.08 16.64 2.78
CA LEU A 241 -11.17 16.93 1.85
C LEU A 241 -11.51 18.41 1.93
N VAL A 242 -11.52 19.08 0.78
CA VAL A 242 -11.68 20.53 0.68
C VAL A 242 -12.72 20.93 -0.35
N GLU A 243 -13.28 22.12 -0.19
CA GLU A 243 -14.35 22.64 -1.06
C GLU A 243 -13.79 23.28 -2.34
N LYS A 244 -12.61 23.90 -2.24
CA LYS A 244 -11.91 24.59 -3.34
C LYS A 244 -10.71 23.77 -3.80
N GLN A 245 -10.34 23.92 -5.07
CA GLN A 245 -9.18 23.22 -5.62
C GLN A 245 -7.90 23.64 -4.87
N PRO A 246 -7.14 22.70 -4.29
CA PRO A 246 -5.87 23.02 -3.64
C PRO A 246 -4.80 23.37 -4.70
N VAL A 247 -3.80 24.14 -4.28
CA VAL A 247 -2.62 24.43 -5.10
C VAL A 247 -1.67 23.23 -5.01
N SER A 248 -1.24 22.69 -6.14
CA SER A 248 -0.22 21.63 -6.22
C SER A 248 1.19 22.20 -6.19
N SER A 249 2.17 21.39 -5.79
CA SER A 249 3.58 21.80 -5.77
C SER A 249 4.21 22.03 -7.15
N TRP A 250 3.70 21.38 -8.19
CA TRP A 250 4.02 21.64 -9.61
C TRP A 250 2.87 22.37 -10.28
#